data_AF-A0A8B8E7L5-F1
#
_entry.id   AF-A0A8B8E7L5-F1
#
_cell.length_a   1.000
_cell.length_b   1.000
_cell.length_c   1.000
_cell.angle_alpha   90.00
_cell.angle_beta   90.00
_cell.angle_gamma   90.00
#
_symmetry.space_group_name_H-M   'P 1'
#
loop_
_entity.id
_entity.type
_entity.pdbx_description
1 polymer ?
#
loop_
_entity_poly.entity_id
_entity_poly.type
_entity_poly.pdbx_seq_one_letter_code
_entity_poly.pdbx_strand_id
1 'polypeptide(L)'
;MYKLTIDKYDTYKLKIDNYDMYKLTIDECDFFKLSQTIDECDLCKPTPFDCRFNRASLINIGFLESGKDCDYVAMHDVDLVPVNPAITYPYPSTGVYHVASPDLHPLYHYRKFVGGILLLTRDAFISTNGMSNRYWGWGLEDDEFYVRMRHQALQIERPLGIKTGYKTFRHIHNRKKRQRDTAKHFNQSVELRHLDKITGASNIRYKVDSKVDITIKGAPAKIINVALDCDLKDTPWCLKPEYHTVYKAKGLIP
;
A
#
# COMPACT_ATOMS: atom_id res chain seq x y z
N MET A 1 -12.65 22.36 1.78
CA MET A 1 -13.77 22.22 2.75
C MET A 1 -14.12 20.73 2.85
N TYR A 2 -13.72 20.07 3.94
CA TYR A 2 -13.71 18.60 4.04
C TYR A 2 -15.12 18.03 4.25
N LYS A 3 -15.55 17.08 3.40
CA LYS A 3 -16.88 16.43 3.55
C LYS A 3 -16.73 14.91 3.55
N LEU A 4 -16.63 14.34 4.76
CA LEU A 4 -16.81 12.90 4.99
C LEU A 4 -18.32 12.62 4.94
N THR A 5 -18.77 11.77 4.02
CA THR A 5 -20.16 11.26 4.03
C THR A 5 -20.16 9.78 4.31
N ILE A 6 -20.91 9.41 5.36
CA ILE A 6 -21.18 8.03 5.77
C ILE A 6 -22.47 7.63 5.06
N ASP A 7 -22.43 6.55 4.28
CA ASP A 7 -23.66 5.96 3.77
C ASP A 7 -24.31 5.04 4.80
N LYS A 8 -25.55 4.64 4.55
CA LYS A 8 -26.36 3.77 5.41
C LYS A 8 -25.78 2.36 5.65
N TYR A 9 -24.57 2.06 5.16
CA TYR A 9 -23.90 0.77 5.23
C TYR A 9 -22.56 0.83 5.96
N ASP A 10 -22.33 1.90 6.72
CA ASP A 10 -21.11 2.16 7.48
C ASP A 10 -19.84 2.16 6.61
N THR A 11 -19.97 2.64 5.36
CA THR A 11 -18.83 2.79 4.45
C THR A 11 -18.11 4.11 4.71
N TYR A 12 -16.81 4.06 5.01
CA TYR A 12 -15.97 5.25 5.08
C TYR A 12 -15.65 5.75 3.67
N LYS A 13 -16.20 6.90 3.29
CA LYS A 13 -15.87 7.58 2.04
C LYS A 13 -15.35 8.98 2.37
N LEU A 14 -14.02 9.13 2.46
CA LEU A 14 -13.44 10.47 2.38
C LEU A 14 -13.25 10.79 0.90
N LYS A 15 -13.87 11.87 0.44
CA LYS A 15 -13.51 12.56 -0.78
C LYS A 15 -12.81 13.85 -0.37
N ILE A 16 -11.51 13.94 -0.67
CA ILE A 16 -10.79 15.21 -0.74
C ILE A 16 -10.55 15.42 -2.23
N ASP A 17 -11.15 16.43 -2.84
CA ASP A 17 -10.76 17.08 -4.10
C ASP A 17 -9.94 16.25 -5.13
N ASN A 18 -10.41 15.03 -5.45
CA ASN A 18 -9.85 14.03 -6.40
C ASN A 18 -8.75 13.05 -5.91
N TYR A 19 -8.51 12.91 -4.61
CA TYR A 19 -7.54 11.96 -4.03
C TYR A 19 -8.16 10.61 -3.67
N ASP A 20 -7.46 9.52 -4.00
CA ASP A 20 -7.71 8.17 -3.47
C ASP A 20 -6.98 8.01 -2.13
N MET A 21 -7.68 7.51 -1.11
CA MET A 21 -7.14 7.35 0.24
C MET A 21 -7.01 5.89 0.64
N TYR A 22 -5.95 5.58 1.38
CA TYR A 22 -5.63 4.24 1.89
C TYR A 22 -5.72 4.21 3.44
N LYS A 23 -5.99 3.06 4.05
CA LYS A 23 -6.16 2.88 5.50
C LYS A 23 -5.19 1.81 5.97
N LEU A 24 -4.17 2.19 6.74
CA LEU A 24 -3.30 1.25 7.44
C LEU A 24 -3.69 1.22 8.94
N THR A 25 -4.52 0.25 9.33
CA THR A 25 -4.64 -0.38 10.69
C THR A 25 -5.72 0.08 11.71
N ILE A 26 -5.83 -0.66 12.85
CA ILE A 26 -6.99 -0.84 13.78
C ILE A 26 -6.83 -0.52 15.33
N ASP A 27 -5.65 -0.38 15.97
CA ASP A 27 -5.46 0.10 17.39
C ASP A 27 -4.36 1.16 17.66
N GLU A 28 -4.48 1.98 18.73
CA GLU A 28 -3.69 3.17 19.21
C GLU A 28 -2.21 3.39 18.76
N CYS A 29 -1.49 2.34 18.36
CA CYS A 29 -0.31 2.38 17.48
C CYS A 29 -0.67 2.62 16.00
N ASP A 30 -1.85 3.19 15.78
CA ASP A 30 -2.64 3.19 14.56
C ASP A 30 -2.57 4.50 13.81
N PHE A 31 -1.57 4.55 12.98
CA PHE A 31 -1.43 5.62 12.04
C PHE A 31 -1.02 4.86 10.78
N PHE A 32 -1.70 4.96 9.64
CA PHE A 32 -1.60 6.08 8.73
C PHE A 32 -2.63 5.96 7.61
N LYS A 33 -3.27 7.09 7.29
CA LYS A 33 -3.77 7.31 5.93
C LYS A 33 -2.68 8.01 5.17
N LEU A 34 -2.00 7.30 4.29
CA LEU A 34 -1.07 7.93 3.38
C LEU A 34 -1.83 8.44 2.17
N SER A 35 -1.90 9.77 2.03
CA SER A 35 -2.26 10.42 0.78
C SER A 35 -0.97 10.87 0.10
N GLN A 36 -0.84 10.53 -1.17
CA GLN A 36 0.14 11.16 -2.04
C GLN A 36 -0.41 12.54 -2.41
N THR A 37 0.17 13.62 -1.91
CA THR A 37 -0.36 14.99 -2.11
C THR A 37 0.74 16.04 -2.23
N ILE A 38 0.67 16.77 -3.35
CA ILE A 38 0.96 18.20 -3.57
C ILE A 38 2.28 18.76 -3.06
N ASP A 39 3.21 18.95 -3.99
CA ASP A 39 4.01 20.17 -4.01
C ASP A 39 4.07 20.72 -5.44
N GLU A 40 3.90 22.03 -5.54
CA GLU A 40 3.92 22.82 -6.76
C GLU A 40 5.36 23.06 -7.22
N CYS A 41 5.62 22.72 -8.49
CA CYS A 41 6.69 23.26 -9.34
C CYS A 41 8.15 23.12 -8.88
N ASP A 42 8.83 22.09 -9.41
CA ASP A 42 10.21 22.21 -9.89
C ASP A 42 10.28 21.62 -11.30
N LEU A 43 10.47 22.46 -12.32
CA LEU A 43 10.31 22.18 -13.76
C LEU A 43 11.20 21.05 -14.34
N CYS A 44 12.02 20.40 -13.52
CA CYS A 44 12.99 19.37 -13.90
C CYS A 44 12.73 17.97 -13.29
N LYS A 45 11.69 17.78 -12.47
CA LYS A 45 11.30 16.48 -11.89
C LYS A 45 9.79 16.22 -12.05
N PRO A 46 9.33 14.96 -12.14
CA PRO A 46 7.93 14.62 -11.94
C PRO A 46 7.43 15.24 -10.65
N THR A 47 6.32 15.96 -10.70
CA THR A 47 5.62 16.28 -9.46
C THR A 47 4.99 14.98 -8.93
N PRO A 48 4.71 14.86 -7.62
CA PRO A 48 4.03 13.69 -7.06
C PRO A 48 2.69 13.37 -7.75
N PHE A 49 2.07 14.36 -8.40
CA PHE A 49 0.84 14.22 -9.19
C PHE A 49 1.00 13.43 -10.47
N ASP A 50 2.18 13.51 -11.08
CA ASP A 50 2.46 12.91 -12.37
C ASP A 50 2.70 11.41 -12.23
N CYS A 51 2.85 10.90 -11.00
CA CYS A 51 3.19 9.51 -10.72
C CYS A 51 1.95 8.66 -10.42
N ARG A 52 2.00 7.40 -10.85
CA ARG A 52 1.01 6.35 -10.57
C ARG A 52 1.03 6.02 -9.07
N PHE A 53 0.03 5.26 -8.64
CA PHE A 53 -0.04 4.79 -7.26
C PHE A 53 1.05 3.76 -6.95
N ASN A 54 1.72 3.85 -5.79
CA ASN A 54 2.73 2.88 -5.35
C ASN A 54 2.46 2.41 -3.92
N ARG A 55 1.75 1.28 -3.79
CA ARG A 55 1.33 0.71 -2.49
C ARG A 55 2.52 0.36 -1.59
N ALA A 56 3.52 -0.29 -2.17
CA ALA A 56 4.69 -0.79 -1.44
C ALA A 56 5.53 0.35 -0.86
N SER A 57 5.82 1.39 -1.65
CA SER A 57 6.53 2.57 -1.17
C SER A 57 5.77 3.28 -0.04
N LEU A 58 4.45 3.40 -0.15
CA LEU A 58 3.66 4.01 0.92
C LEU A 58 3.70 3.16 2.20
N ILE A 59 3.64 1.84 2.10
CA ILE A 59 3.81 0.97 3.27
C ILE A 59 5.17 1.19 3.94
N ASN A 60 6.26 1.28 3.15
CA ASN A 60 7.58 1.59 3.68
C ASN A 60 7.60 2.93 4.43
N ILE A 61 7.00 3.97 3.87
CA ILE A 61 6.86 5.28 4.55
C ILE A 61 6.08 5.12 5.84
N GLY A 62 4.92 4.46 5.81
CA GLY A 62 4.10 4.25 7.00
C GLY A 62 4.90 3.56 8.11
N PHE A 63 5.70 2.55 7.77
CA PHE A 63 6.60 1.88 8.71
C PHE A 63 7.66 2.81 9.32
N LEU A 64 8.26 3.69 8.50
CA LEU A 64 9.27 4.65 8.97
C LEU A 64 8.66 5.73 9.87
N GLU A 65 7.42 6.14 9.57
CA GLU A 65 6.71 7.18 10.30
C GLU A 65 5.98 6.66 11.56
N SER A 66 5.82 5.33 11.73
CA SER A 66 5.08 4.69 12.84
C SER A 66 5.71 4.82 14.23
N GLY A 67 6.88 5.44 14.35
CA GLY A 67 7.64 5.45 15.61
C GLY A 67 8.14 4.07 16.03
N LYS A 68 8.91 4.02 17.11
CA LYS A 68 9.54 2.79 17.62
C LYS A 68 8.69 2.03 18.62
N ASP A 69 7.63 2.65 19.13
CA ASP A 69 6.75 2.07 20.17
C ASP A 69 5.74 1.07 19.58
N CYS A 70 5.71 0.92 18.25
CA CYS A 70 4.90 -0.07 17.56
C CYS A 70 5.72 -1.37 17.35
N ASP A 71 5.31 -2.45 18.02
CA ASP A 71 6.00 -3.75 17.95
C ASP A 71 5.72 -4.53 16.65
N TYR A 72 4.63 -4.20 15.96
CA TYR A 72 4.25 -4.82 14.69
C TYR A 72 3.47 -3.82 13.82
N VAL A 73 3.36 -4.11 12.53
CA VAL A 73 2.61 -3.33 11.55
C VAL A 73 1.57 -4.20 10.85
N ALA A 74 0.44 -3.62 10.49
CA ALA A 74 -0.53 -4.25 9.58
C ALA A 74 -0.57 -3.48 8.25
N MET A 75 -0.25 -4.16 7.15
CA MET A 75 -0.47 -3.66 5.81
C MET A 75 -1.91 -3.96 5.46
N HIS A 76 -2.76 -2.95 5.26
CA HIS A 76 -4.21 -3.14 5.17
C HIS A 76 -4.79 -2.37 3.97
N ASP A 77 -5.56 -3.05 3.14
CA ASP A 77 -6.29 -2.41 2.05
C ASP A 77 -7.56 -1.73 2.59
N VAL A 78 -7.79 -0.47 2.24
CA VAL A 78 -8.91 0.34 2.78
C VAL A 78 -10.30 -0.22 2.46
N ASP A 79 -10.40 -0.99 1.39
CA ASP A 79 -11.67 -1.51 0.87
C ASP A 79 -11.94 -2.96 1.28
N LEU A 80 -11.06 -3.59 2.04
CA LEU A 80 -11.20 -4.99 2.48
C LEU A 80 -11.57 -5.07 3.96
N VAL A 81 -12.85 -5.16 4.28
CA VAL A 81 -13.34 -5.08 5.67
C VAL A 81 -13.61 -6.49 6.23
N PRO A 82 -13.00 -6.90 7.35
CA PRO A 82 -13.38 -8.15 8.01
C PRO A 82 -14.82 -8.05 8.53
N VAL A 83 -15.66 -9.02 8.19
CA VAL A 83 -17.06 -9.09 8.67
C VAL A 83 -17.33 -10.28 9.57
N ASN A 84 -16.40 -11.25 9.61
CA ASN A 84 -16.45 -12.34 10.58
C ASN A 84 -15.80 -11.90 11.90
N PRO A 85 -16.51 -11.93 13.04
CA PRO A 85 -15.97 -11.52 14.35
C PRO A 85 -14.85 -12.44 14.87
N ALA A 86 -14.66 -13.63 14.29
CA ALA A 86 -13.54 -14.51 14.61
C ALA A 86 -12.22 -14.10 13.94
N ILE A 87 -12.23 -13.08 13.07
CA ILE A 87 -10.99 -12.52 12.50
C ILE A 87 -10.33 -11.61 13.53
N THR A 88 -9.11 -11.97 13.92
CA THR A 88 -8.28 -11.24 14.86
C THR A 88 -7.06 -10.65 14.17
N TYR A 89 -6.44 -9.67 14.84
CA TYR A 89 -5.19 -9.03 14.45
C TYR A 89 -4.13 -9.32 15.53
N PRO A 90 -3.71 -10.59 15.67
CA PRO A 90 -2.79 -10.96 16.73
C PRO A 90 -1.40 -10.39 16.45
N TYR A 91 -0.60 -10.22 17.51
CA TYR A 91 0.84 -10.06 17.34
C TYR A 91 1.40 -11.27 16.57
N PRO A 92 2.11 -11.07 15.45
CA PRO A 92 2.60 -12.18 14.61
C PRO A 92 3.84 -12.82 15.24
N SER A 93 3.66 -13.74 16.18
CA SER A 93 4.75 -14.34 16.98
C SER A 93 5.85 -15.03 16.17
N THR A 94 5.53 -15.55 14.97
CA THR A 94 6.49 -16.15 14.03
C THR A 94 7.02 -15.18 12.96
N GLY A 95 6.75 -13.89 13.13
CA GLY A 95 7.20 -12.80 12.27
C GLY A 95 6.13 -12.29 11.30
N VAL A 96 5.27 -13.16 10.77
CA VAL A 96 4.26 -12.79 9.75
C VAL A 96 2.93 -13.50 9.97
N TYR A 97 1.83 -12.74 9.93
CA TYR A 97 0.46 -13.26 9.99
C TYR A 97 -0.43 -12.67 8.88
N HIS A 98 -0.85 -13.50 7.93
CA HIS A 98 -1.65 -13.10 6.78
C HIS A 98 -3.15 -13.27 7.05
N VAL A 99 -3.79 -12.18 7.49
CA VAL A 99 -5.22 -12.13 7.82
C VAL A 99 -6.09 -12.41 6.59
N ALA A 100 -5.78 -11.80 5.45
CA ALA A 100 -6.53 -11.94 4.20
C ALA A 100 -6.15 -13.22 3.41
N SER A 101 -6.08 -14.36 4.10
CA SER A 101 -5.71 -15.67 3.53
C SER A 101 -6.36 -15.95 2.16
N PRO A 102 -5.67 -16.60 1.20
CA PRO A 102 -6.24 -16.96 -0.09
C PRO A 102 -7.55 -17.77 0.00
N ASP A 103 -7.72 -18.56 1.06
CA ASP A 103 -8.94 -19.35 1.32
C ASP A 103 -10.13 -18.49 1.79
N LEU A 104 -9.88 -17.24 2.18
CA LEU A 104 -10.84 -16.31 2.75
C LEU A 104 -11.05 -15.05 1.89
N HIS A 105 -10.04 -14.65 1.12
CA HIS A 105 -10.07 -13.48 0.26
C HIS A 105 -11.11 -13.65 -0.86
N PRO A 106 -11.95 -12.66 -1.18
CA PRO A 106 -13.03 -12.83 -2.14
C PRO A 106 -12.60 -12.93 -3.61
N LEU A 107 -11.35 -12.59 -3.95
CA LEU A 107 -10.88 -12.51 -5.34
C LEU A 107 -9.57 -13.26 -5.66
N TYR A 108 -8.74 -13.57 -4.67
CA TYR A 108 -7.37 -14.03 -4.90
C TYR A 108 -7.12 -15.29 -4.08
N HIS A 109 -6.85 -16.40 -4.75
CA HIS A 109 -6.88 -17.74 -4.15
C HIS A 109 -5.59 -18.53 -4.37
N TYR A 110 -4.56 -17.93 -4.96
CA TYR A 110 -3.31 -18.61 -5.22
C TYR A 110 -2.47 -18.70 -3.94
N ARG A 111 -1.79 -19.82 -3.73
CA ARG A 111 -1.11 -20.17 -2.46
C ARG A 111 -0.10 -19.14 -1.96
N LYS A 112 0.56 -18.43 -2.88
CA LYS A 112 1.61 -17.44 -2.59
C LYS A 112 1.06 -16.04 -2.30
N PHE A 113 -0.26 -15.83 -2.40
CA PHE A 113 -0.90 -14.55 -2.15
C PHE A 113 -0.69 -14.08 -0.69
N VAL A 114 -0.28 -12.82 -0.55
CA VAL A 114 -0.03 -12.11 0.72
C VAL A 114 -0.54 -10.65 0.70
N GLY A 115 -1.39 -10.30 -0.28
CA GLY A 115 -1.98 -8.97 -0.40
C GLY A 115 -3.21 -8.77 0.50
N GLY A 116 -3.88 -7.62 0.40
CA GLY A 116 -5.05 -7.33 1.23
C GLY A 116 -4.68 -6.92 2.66
N ILE A 117 -4.55 -7.88 3.57
CA ILE A 117 -4.25 -7.63 5.00
C ILE A 117 -3.15 -8.57 5.49
N LEU A 118 -1.97 -8.02 5.80
CA LEU A 118 -0.79 -8.75 6.24
C LEU A 118 -0.11 -8.07 7.42
N LEU A 119 0.12 -8.82 8.50
CA LEU A 119 0.77 -8.34 9.72
C LEU A 119 2.21 -8.81 9.76
N LEU A 120 3.12 -7.94 10.18
CA LEU A 120 4.53 -8.27 10.40
C LEU A 120 5.04 -7.66 11.69
N THR A 121 5.89 -8.39 12.42
CA THR A 121 6.67 -7.74 13.49
C THR A 121 7.58 -6.68 12.90
N ARG A 122 7.97 -5.69 13.71
CA ARG A 122 8.92 -4.67 13.28
C ARG A 122 10.22 -5.29 12.79
N ASP A 123 10.73 -6.29 13.49
CA ASP A 123 11.96 -7.02 13.13
C ASP A 123 11.82 -7.78 11.82
N ALA A 124 10.68 -8.45 11.60
CA ALA A 124 10.41 -9.13 10.33
C ALA A 124 10.39 -8.14 9.17
N PHE A 125 9.74 -6.99 9.32
CA PHE A 125 9.72 -5.95 8.29
C PHE A 125 11.15 -5.42 8.02
N ILE A 126 11.93 -5.13 9.06
CA ILE A 126 13.33 -4.66 8.92
C ILE A 126 14.20 -5.71 8.21
N SER A 127 14.07 -7.00 8.59
CA SER A 127 14.87 -8.08 7.99
C SER A 127 14.67 -8.24 6.48
N THR A 128 13.49 -7.86 5.98
CA THR A 128 13.17 -7.88 4.55
C THR A 128 13.57 -6.60 3.81
N ASN A 129 14.13 -5.61 4.52
CA ASN A 129 14.29 -4.23 4.04
C ASN A 129 12.96 -3.64 3.53
N GLY A 130 11.84 -3.99 4.17
CA GLY A 130 10.51 -3.63 3.68
C GLY A 130 10.21 -4.12 2.26
N MET A 131 9.28 -3.43 1.60
CA MET A 131 8.82 -3.77 0.25
C MET A 131 9.66 -3.07 -0.82
N SER A 132 9.66 -3.55 -2.07
CA SER A 132 10.31 -2.85 -3.18
C SER A 132 9.62 -1.52 -3.52
N ASN A 133 10.41 -0.49 -3.85
CA ASN A 133 9.91 0.82 -4.26
C ASN A 133 9.57 0.92 -5.77
N ARG A 134 9.80 -0.14 -6.56
CA ARG A 134 9.69 -0.11 -8.03
C ARG A 134 8.28 -0.33 -8.58
N TYR A 135 7.33 -0.70 -7.72
CA TYR A 135 5.99 -1.15 -8.11
C TYR A 135 4.99 0.00 -8.22
N TRP A 136 5.07 0.72 -9.34
CA TRP A 136 4.13 1.77 -9.71
C TRP A 136 2.97 1.23 -10.55
N GLY A 137 1.73 1.52 -10.12
CA GLY A 137 0.51 0.94 -10.66
C GLY A 137 0.11 -0.35 -9.93
N TRP A 138 -0.86 -1.08 -10.49
CA TRP A 138 -1.41 -2.27 -9.86
C TRP A 138 -0.59 -3.54 -10.14
N GLY A 139 -0.27 -4.25 -9.06
CA GLY A 139 0.12 -5.67 -9.00
C GLY A 139 1.61 -5.95 -8.88
N LEU A 140 1.89 -7.18 -8.42
CA LEU A 140 3.19 -7.83 -8.23
C LEU A 140 4.02 -7.38 -7.02
N GLU A 141 3.64 -6.32 -6.32
CA GLU A 141 4.42 -5.83 -5.17
C GLU A 141 4.31 -6.77 -3.96
N ASP A 142 3.14 -7.38 -3.79
CA ASP A 142 2.86 -8.40 -2.77
C ASP A 142 3.55 -9.73 -3.11
N ASP A 143 3.56 -10.12 -4.39
CA ASP A 143 4.26 -11.31 -4.87
C ASP A 143 5.78 -11.20 -4.69
N GLU A 144 6.39 -10.04 -4.94
CA GLU A 144 7.82 -9.82 -4.69
C GLU A 144 8.11 -9.82 -3.19
N PHE A 145 7.25 -9.20 -2.39
CA PHE A 145 7.40 -9.20 -0.94
C PHE A 145 7.28 -10.60 -0.33
N TYR A 146 6.41 -11.46 -0.89
CA TYR A 146 6.40 -12.89 -0.56
C TYR A 146 7.78 -13.51 -0.76
N VAL A 147 8.44 -13.26 -1.89
CA VAL A 147 9.78 -13.79 -2.17
C VAL A 147 10.81 -13.26 -1.15
N ARG A 148 10.76 -11.97 -0.79
CA ARG A 148 11.63 -11.41 0.28
C ARG A 148 11.46 -12.13 1.61
N MET A 149 10.21 -12.34 2.04
CA MET A 149 9.91 -13.06 3.28
C MET A 149 10.45 -14.51 3.24
N ARG A 150 10.35 -15.18 2.09
CA ARG A 150 10.92 -16.54 1.92
C ARG A 150 12.44 -16.54 1.98
N HIS A 151 13.13 -15.53 1.44
CA HIS A 151 14.58 -15.41 1.55
C HIS A 151 15.06 -15.21 2.99
N GLN A 152 14.25 -14.55 3.83
CA GLN A 152 14.50 -14.39 5.26
C GLN A 152 13.99 -15.57 6.09
N ALA A 153 13.57 -16.67 5.45
CA ALA A 153 13.01 -17.86 6.09
C ALA A 153 11.81 -17.56 7.03
N LEU A 154 11.09 -16.46 6.82
CA LEU A 154 9.94 -16.10 7.63
C LEU A 154 8.78 -17.07 7.39
N GLN A 155 8.13 -17.46 8.49
CA GLN A 155 6.94 -18.29 8.45
C GLN A 155 5.71 -17.39 8.33
N ILE A 156 4.79 -17.77 7.45
CA ILE A 156 3.55 -17.02 7.21
C ILE A 156 2.41 -17.83 7.82
N GLU A 157 1.92 -17.35 8.96
CA GLU A 157 0.72 -17.88 9.59
C GLU A 157 -0.54 -17.31 8.96
N ARG A 158 -1.65 -18.04 9.10
CA ARG A 158 -2.96 -17.67 8.53
C ARG A 158 -4.08 -18.11 9.48
N PRO A 159 -5.26 -17.43 9.46
CA PRO A 159 -6.39 -17.83 10.27
C PRO A 159 -6.79 -19.30 10.04
N LEU A 160 -7.01 -20.03 11.14
CA LEU A 160 -7.48 -21.42 11.13
C LEU A 160 -8.93 -21.48 11.60
N GLY A 161 -9.68 -22.49 11.13
CA GLY A 161 -11.04 -22.76 11.59
C GLY A 161 -12.12 -21.75 11.13
N ILE A 162 -11.78 -20.82 10.25
CA ILE A 162 -12.74 -19.85 9.69
C ILE A 162 -13.65 -20.52 8.65
N LYS A 163 -14.95 -20.61 8.95
CA LYS A 163 -15.94 -21.33 8.12
C LYS A 163 -16.72 -20.45 7.14
N THR A 164 -16.53 -19.12 7.19
CA THR A 164 -17.26 -18.17 6.33
C THR A 164 -16.77 -18.12 4.88
N GLY A 165 -15.64 -18.78 4.56
CA GLY A 165 -15.06 -18.83 3.21
C GLY A 165 -14.88 -17.43 2.62
N TYR A 166 -15.30 -17.23 1.37
CA TYR A 166 -15.18 -15.94 0.66
C TYR A 166 -16.12 -14.84 1.16
N LYS A 167 -16.99 -15.13 2.14
CA LYS A 167 -17.81 -14.12 2.84
C LYS A 167 -17.15 -13.60 4.11
N THR A 168 -15.91 -14.00 4.40
CA THR A 168 -15.15 -13.55 5.57
C THR A 168 -14.84 -12.05 5.52
N PHE A 169 -14.61 -11.53 4.32
CA PHE A 169 -14.33 -10.12 4.08
C PHE A 169 -15.38 -9.52 3.13
N ARG A 170 -15.77 -8.29 3.41
CA ARG A 170 -16.52 -7.45 2.49
C ARG A 170 -15.54 -6.59 1.69
N HIS A 171 -15.40 -6.87 0.40
CA HIS A 171 -14.55 -6.10 -0.51
C HIS A 171 -15.37 -4.99 -1.21
N ILE A 172 -15.23 -3.75 -0.75
CA ILE A 172 -16.01 -2.59 -1.20
C ILE A 172 -15.33 -1.96 -2.43
N HIS A 173 -15.24 -2.73 -3.51
CA HIS A 173 -14.49 -2.36 -4.69
C HIS A 173 -15.35 -2.41 -5.96
N ASN A 174 -15.93 -1.27 -6.32
CA ASN A 174 -16.63 -1.15 -7.60
C ASN A 174 -15.63 -0.88 -8.73
N ARG A 175 -15.30 -1.92 -9.51
CA ARG A 175 -14.32 -1.86 -10.60
C ARG A 175 -14.59 -0.77 -11.66
N LYS A 176 -15.85 -0.37 -11.86
CA LYS A 176 -16.18 0.73 -12.80
C LYS A 176 -15.82 2.10 -12.23
N LYS A 177 -15.94 2.27 -10.90
CA LYS A 177 -15.64 3.52 -10.19
C LYS A 177 -14.19 3.61 -9.70
N ARG A 178 -13.57 2.46 -9.42
CA ARG A 178 -12.21 2.29 -8.91
C ARG A 178 -11.47 1.36 -9.85
N GLN A 179 -11.09 1.89 -11.00
CA GLN A 179 -10.37 1.09 -11.99
C GLN A 179 -8.95 0.81 -11.48
N ARG A 180 -8.49 -0.42 -11.67
CA ARG A 180 -7.11 -0.77 -11.38
C ARG A 180 -6.23 -0.27 -12.51
N ASP A 181 -5.17 0.44 -12.15
CA ASP A 181 -4.13 0.87 -13.08
C ASP A 181 -3.24 -0.32 -13.48
N THR A 182 -3.73 -1.10 -14.46
CA THR A 182 -3.08 -2.34 -14.91
C THR A 182 -2.15 -2.14 -16.12
N ALA A 183 -2.13 -0.93 -16.68
CA ALA A 183 -1.33 -0.62 -17.86
C ALA A 183 0.16 -0.86 -17.58
N LYS A 184 0.88 -1.34 -18.60
CA LYS A 184 2.31 -1.60 -18.52
C LYS A 184 3.02 -0.68 -19.51
N HIS A 185 4.06 -0.01 -19.04
CA HIS A 185 4.78 1.01 -19.81
C HIS A 185 6.26 0.69 -19.86
N PHE A 186 6.93 1.07 -20.94
CA PHE A 186 8.35 0.80 -21.14
C PHE A 186 8.66 -0.71 -20.95
N ASN A 187 9.75 -1.03 -20.26
CA ASN A 187 10.15 -2.39 -19.89
C ASN A 187 9.54 -2.90 -18.56
N GLN A 188 8.51 -2.23 -18.00
CA GLN A 188 7.94 -2.55 -16.68
C GLN A 188 7.62 -4.04 -16.49
N SER A 189 7.02 -4.69 -17.49
CA SER A 189 6.63 -6.10 -17.42
C SER A 189 7.80 -7.06 -17.28
N VAL A 190 8.98 -6.67 -17.77
CA VAL A 190 10.22 -7.46 -17.68
C VAL A 190 10.86 -7.20 -16.33
N GLU A 191 11.05 -5.93 -15.98
CA GLU A 191 11.74 -5.49 -14.75
C GLU A 191 11.05 -6.02 -13.48
N LEU A 192 9.72 -5.91 -13.40
CA LEU A 192 8.98 -6.25 -12.18
C LEU A 192 8.79 -7.77 -11.94
N ARG A 193 9.30 -8.62 -12.84
CA ARG A 193 9.33 -10.08 -12.66
C ARG A 193 10.59 -10.59 -11.98
N HIS A 194 11.55 -9.70 -11.73
CA HIS A 194 12.78 -10.02 -11.02
C HIS A 194 12.68 -9.53 -9.57
N LEU A 195 13.32 -10.27 -8.66
CA LEU A 195 13.45 -9.84 -7.27
C LEU A 195 14.28 -8.55 -7.23
N ASP A 196 13.72 -7.50 -6.65
CA ASP A 196 14.43 -6.26 -6.43
C ASP A 196 15.32 -6.41 -5.19
N LYS A 197 16.63 -6.39 -5.39
CA LYS A 197 17.62 -6.50 -4.31
C LYS A 197 18.19 -5.14 -3.90
N ILE A 198 17.77 -4.07 -4.58
CA ILE A 198 18.39 -2.75 -4.48
C ILE A 198 17.51 -1.85 -3.62
N THR A 199 16.20 -1.80 -3.87
CA THR A 199 15.31 -0.83 -3.20
C THR A 199 14.54 -1.44 -2.03
N GLY A 200 14.18 -0.60 -1.05
CA GLY A 200 13.44 -0.99 0.13
C GLY A 200 13.13 0.19 1.05
N ALA A 201 12.72 -0.11 2.29
CA ALA A 201 12.45 0.89 3.31
C ALA A 201 13.69 1.71 3.68
N SER A 202 14.90 1.12 3.66
CA SER A 202 16.13 1.84 4.03
C SER A 202 16.56 2.93 3.04
N ASN A 203 16.08 2.91 1.79
CA ASN A 203 16.51 3.85 0.75
C ASN A 203 15.35 4.45 -0.05
N ILE A 204 14.13 4.38 0.47
CA ILE A 204 12.99 5.07 -0.11
C ILE A 204 13.20 6.59 -0.07
N ARG A 205 12.94 7.25 -1.20
CA ARG A 205 13.07 8.71 -1.35
C ARG A 205 11.68 9.34 -1.31
N TYR A 206 11.41 10.14 -0.28
CA TYR A 206 10.14 10.82 -0.09
C TYR A 206 10.30 12.08 0.74
N LYS A 207 9.29 12.96 0.67
CA LYS A 207 9.11 14.10 1.58
C LYS A 207 7.77 13.97 2.27
N VAL A 208 7.72 14.34 3.56
CA VAL A 208 6.46 14.51 4.29
C VAL A 208 6.02 15.96 4.12
N ASP A 209 4.86 16.17 3.52
CA ASP A 209 4.31 17.50 3.26
C ASP A 209 3.48 17.99 4.45
N SER A 210 2.71 17.09 5.07
CA SER A 210 2.00 17.38 6.32
C SER A 210 1.58 16.12 7.07
N LYS A 211 1.32 16.29 8.37
CA LYS A 211 0.72 15.28 9.25
C LYS A 211 -0.51 15.89 9.89
N VAL A 212 -1.66 15.23 9.77
CA VAL A 212 -2.95 15.75 10.26
C VAL A 212 -3.61 14.71 11.13
N ASP A 213 -3.80 15.04 12.40
CA ASP A 213 -4.62 14.24 13.32
C ASP A 213 -6.10 14.43 13.00
N ILE A 214 -6.82 13.32 12.94
CA ILE A 214 -8.25 13.26 12.64
C ILE A 214 -8.95 12.33 13.63
N THR A 215 -10.26 12.53 13.79
CA THR A 215 -11.12 11.61 14.52
C THR A 215 -12.27 11.19 13.62
N ILE A 216 -12.55 9.89 13.56
CA ILE A 216 -13.61 9.32 12.73
C ILE A 216 -14.52 8.49 13.61
N LYS A 217 -15.74 8.98 13.85
CA LYS A 217 -16.71 8.33 14.76
C LYS A 217 -16.11 8.01 16.15
N GLY A 218 -15.29 8.92 16.68
CA GLY A 218 -14.61 8.75 17.97
C GLY A 218 -13.28 7.99 17.90
N ALA A 219 -12.97 7.30 16.79
CA ALA A 219 -11.68 6.63 16.62
C ALA A 219 -10.61 7.63 16.14
N PRO A 220 -9.48 7.79 16.85
CA PRO A 220 -8.37 8.62 16.38
C PRO A 220 -7.69 7.99 15.16
N ALA A 221 -7.15 8.83 14.29
CA ALA A 221 -6.28 8.42 13.18
C ALA A 221 -5.40 9.61 12.76
N LYS A 222 -4.34 9.34 12.00
CA LYS A 222 -3.47 10.37 11.44
C LYS A 222 -3.34 10.19 9.94
N ILE A 223 -3.47 11.29 9.20
CA ILE A 223 -3.16 11.36 7.78
C ILE A 223 -1.72 11.84 7.65
N ILE A 224 -0.91 11.13 6.86
CA ILE A 224 0.39 11.63 6.41
C ILE A 224 0.32 11.88 4.92
N ASN A 225 0.55 13.12 4.57
CA ASN A 225 0.67 13.58 3.20
C ASN A 225 2.14 13.46 2.78
N VAL A 226 2.40 12.71 1.72
CA VAL A 226 3.75 12.48 1.23
C VAL A 226 3.91 12.72 -0.27
N ALA A 227 5.07 13.25 -0.61
CA ALA A 227 5.58 13.36 -1.96
C ALA A 227 6.62 12.25 -2.18
N LEU A 228 6.22 11.21 -2.94
CA LEU A 228 7.14 10.16 -3.37
C LEU A 228 8.01 10.66 -4.51
N ASP A 229 9.31 10.44 -4.41
CA ASP A 229 10.24 10.71 -5.50
C ASP A 229 10.26 9.54 -6.49
N CYS A 230 10.30 9.87 -7.78
CA CYS A 230 10.49 8.90 -8.85
C CYS A 230 11.77 9.18 -9.62
N ASP A 231 12.63 8.16 -9.70
CA ASP A 231 13.77 8.16 -10.61
C ASP A 231 13.34 7.74 -12.02
N LEU A 232 13.11 8.70 -12.91
CA LEU A 232 12.69 8.42 -14.29
C LEU A 232 13.72 7.62 -15.11
N LYS A 233 14.99 7.59 -14.68
CA LYS A 233 16.02 6.79 -15.36
C LYS A 233 15.92 5.31 -15.01
N ASP A 234 15.42 5.01 -13.81
CA ASP A 234 15.34 3.65 -13.28
C ASP A 234 13.92 3.07 -13.41
N THR A 235 12.91 3.85 -13.03
CA THR A 235 11.50 3.44 -13.07
C THR A 235 10.65 4.43 -13.86
N PRO A 236 10.87 4.62 -15.18
CA PRO A 236 10.09 5.57 -16.00
C PRO A 236 8.58 5.24 -16.01
N TRP A 237 8.21 3.99 -15.75
CA TRP A 237 6.81 3.56 -15.60
C TRP A 237 6.12 4.07 -14.34
N CYS A 238 6.82 4.84 -13.48
CA CYS A 238 6.18 5.59 -12.42
C CYS A 238 5.25 6.66 -12.96
N LEU A 239 5.56 7.24 -14.12
CA LEU A 239 4.82 8.36 -14.68
C LEU A 239 3.47 7.88 -15.24
N LYS A 240 2.40 8.62 -14.97
CA LYS A 240 1.08 8.35 -15.54
C LYS A 240 1.09 8.56 -17.06
N PRO A 241 0.31 7.77 -17.83
CA PRO A 241 0.35 7.78 -19.29
C PRO A 241 0.15 9.16 -19.91
N GLU A 242 -0.73 9.98 -19.34
CA GLU A 242 -1.08 11.31 -19.84
C GLU A 242 0.11 12.28 -19.88
N TYR A 243 1.17 12.03 -19.10
CA TYR A 243 2.36 12.86 -19.08
C TYR A 243 3.50 12.33 -19.96
N HIS A 244 3.40 11.12 -20.53
CA HIS A 244 4.49 10.51 -21.27
C HIS A 244 4.96 11.37 -22.46
N THR A 245 4.03 11.95 -23.22
CA THR A 245 4.37 12.81 -24.36
C THR A 245 5.19 14.03 -23.94
N VAL A 246 4.83 14.67 -22.83
CA VAL A 246 5.51 15.88 -22.33
C VAL A 246 6.92 15.56 -21.86
N TYR A 247 7.10 14.47 -21.10
CA TYR A 247 8.41 14.09 -20.57
C TYR A 247 9.34 13.51 -21.66
N LYS A 248 8.77 12.85 -22.67
CA LYS A 248 9.51 12.39 -23.85
C LYS A 248 10.02 13.55 -24.70
N ALA A 249 9.20 14.58 -24.92
CA ALA A 249 9.62 15.79 -25.64
C ALA A 249 10.78 16.54 -24.93
N LYS A 250 10.88 16.39 -23.61
CA LYS A 250 11.99 16.91 -22.79
C LYS A 250 13.22 16.00 -22.73
N GLY A 251 13.17 14.81 -23.33
CA GLY A 251 14.27 13.82 -23.26
C GLY A 251 14.48 13.22 -21.86
N LEU A 252 13.46 13.26 -20.99
CA LEU A 252 13.56 12.78 -19.60
C LEU A 252 13.18 11.29 -19.44
N ILE A 253 12.51 10.73 -20.45
CA ILE A 253 12.15 9.31 -20.54
C ILE A 253 12.39 8.80 -21.97
N PRO A 254 12.55 7.48 -22.16
CA PRO A 254 12.81 6.87 -23.48
C PRO A 254 11.71 7.10 -24.55
#